data_AF-A0A399W8M1-F1
#
_entry.id   AF-A0A399W8M1-F1
#
_cell.length_a   1.000
_cell.length_b   1.000
_cell.length_c   1.000
_cell.angle_alpha   90.00
_cell.angle_beta   90.00
_cell.angle_gamma   90.00
#
_symmetry.space_group_name_H-M   'P 1'
#
loop_
_entity.id
_entity.type
_entity.pdbx_description
1 polymer ?
#
loop_
_entity_poly.entity_id
_entity_poly.type
_entity_poly.pdbx_seq_one_letter_code
_entity_poly.pdbx_strand_id
1 'polypeptide(L)' 'MKLQKRGKTISKAEVLNISTHGIWLSTNKKEYFLSYKEYPWFEDAKVKDICNVELLNGYHLYWPDLDIDLE' A
#
# COMPACT_ATOMS: atom_id res chain seq x y z
N MET A 1 9.84 15.98 24.00
CA MET A 1 9.25 15.84 22.64
C MET A 1 10.35 15.55 21.64
N LYS A 2 10.41 14.34 21.07
CA LYS A 2 10.97 14.02 19.74
C LYS A 2 11.00 12.50 19.57
N LEU A 3 9.97 11.92 18.94
CA LEU A 3 10.19 10.67 18.23
C LEU A 3 10.87 11.02 16.92
N GLN A 4 12.20 10.89 16.89
CA GLN A 4 12.94 10.84 15.64
C GLN A 4 12.65 9.48 14.98
N LYS A 5 11.58 9.38 14.20
CA LYS A 5 11.42 8.22 13.30
C LYS A 5 12.36 8.44 12.11
N ARG A 6 13.60 8.03 12.31
CA ARG A 6 14.61 7.83 11.27
C ARG A 6 14.07 6.71 10.37
N GLY A 7 13.26 7.08 9.38
CA GLY A 7 12.74 6.19 8.36
C GLY A 7 13.89 5.77 7.45
N LYS A 8 14.61 4.74 7.88
CA LYS A 8 15.51 3.88 7.12
C LYS A 8 15.01 3.80 5.67
N THR A 9 15.91 3.83 4.69
CA THR A 9 15.66 3.61 3.26
C THR A 9 15.10 2.19 3.05
N ILE A 10 13.89 1.94 3.53
CA ILE A 10 13.09 0.77 3.26
C ILE A 10 12.46 1.12 1.92
N SER A 11 12.72 0.32 0.90
CA SER A 11 12.03 0.46 -0.37
C SER A 11 10.54 0.62 -0.11
N LYS A 12 10.01 1.83 -0.28
CA LYS A 12 8.64 2.12 0.12
C LYS A 12 7.72 1.61 -0.98
N ALA A 13 6.68 0.88 -0.59
CA ALA A 13 5.48 0.80 -1.41
C ALA A 13 4.82 2.19 -1.37
N GLU A 14 4.46 2.71 -2.54
CA GLU A 14 3.79 4.01 -2.66
C GLU A 14 2.57 3.85 -3.54
N VAL A 15 1.43 4.36 -3.10
CA VAL A 15 0.21 4.38 -3.92
C VAL A 15 0.35 5.51 -4.94
N LEU A 16 0.37 5.14 -6.23
CA LEU A 16 0.49 6.07 -7.34
C LEU A 16 -0.86 6.69 -7.70
N ASN A 17 -1.91 5.88 -7.73
CA ASN A 17 -3.24 6.32 -8.13
C ASN A 17 -4.32 5.42 -7.54
N ILE A 18 -5.50 5.99 -7.28
CA ILE A 18 -6.69 5.26 -6.85
C ILE A 18 -7.80 5.64 -7.82
N SER A 19 -8.33 4.64 -8.52
CA SER A 19 -9.36 4.80 -9.53
C SER A 19 -10.58 3.97 -9.18
N THR A 20 -11.70 4.19 -9.87
CA THR A 20 -12.93 3.40 -9.68
C THR A 20 -12.77 1.91 -10.05
N HIS A 21 -11.69 1.53 -10.72
CA HIS A 21 -11.44 0.15 -11.14
C HIS A 21 -10.46 -0.57 -10.20
N GLY A 22 -9.70 0.17 -9.39
CA GLY A 22 -8.58 -0.37 -8.64
C GLY A 22 -7.54 0.66 -8.25
N ILE A 23 -6.49 0.17 -7.61
CA ILE A 23 -5.39 0.96 -7.06
C ILE A 23 -4.10 0.65 -7.82
N TRP A 24 -3.38 1.70 -8.17
CA TRP A 24 -2.00 1.61 -8.65
C TRP A 24 -1.04 1.86 -7.51
N LEU A 25 -0.06 0.98 -7.35
CA LEU A 25 1.00 1.11 -6.38
C LEU A 25 2.36 0.81 -7.02
N SER A 26 3.41 1.40 -6.49
CA SER A 26 4.79 1.18 -6.92
C SER A 26 5.61 0.65 -5.76
N THR A 27 6.29 -0.49 -5.96
CA THR A 27 7.21 -1.10 -5.00
C THR A 27 8.52 -1.38 -5.71
N ASN A 28 9.67 -1.08 -5.09
CA ASN A 28 10.99 -1.45 -5.65
C ASN A 28 11.21 -1.08 -7.15
N LYS A 29 10.65 0.06 -7.60
CA LYS A 29 10.65 0.51 -9.03
C LYS A 29 9.82 -0.34 -9.99
N LYS A 30 8.86 -1.11 -9.48
CA LYS A 30 7.85 -1.84 -10.24
C LYS A 30 6.48 -1.33 -9.88
N GLU A 31 5.62 -1.24 -10.89
CA GLU A 31 4.24 -0.83 -10.74
C GLU A 31 3.34 -2.06 -10.68
N TYR A 32 2.36 -2.00 -9.80
CA TYR A 32 1.37 -3.04 -9.57
C TYR A 32 -0.02 -2.42 -9.61
N PHE A 33 -0.95 -3.12 -10.24
CA PHE A 33 -2.34 -2.72 -10.30
C PHE A 33 -3.19 -3.72 -9.52
N LEU A 34 -3.82 -3.24 -8.45
CA LEU A 34 -4.77 -3.99 -7.64
C LEU A 34 -6.18 -3.70 -8.12
N SER A 35 -6.76 -4.62 -8.88
CA SER A 35 -8.13 -4.51 -9.37
C SER A 35 -9.13 -4.75 -8.24
N TYR A 36 -10.17 -3.91 -8.13
CA TYR A 36 -11.26 -4.15 -7.16
C TYR A 36 -12.07 -5.42 -7.46
N LYS A 37 -11.96 -5.96 -8.68
CA LYS A 37 -12.56 -7.27 -8.99
C LYS A 37 -11.89 -8.42 -8.25
N GLU A 38 -10.59 -8.33 -8.05
CA GLU A 38 -9.80 -9.34 -7.35
C GLU A 38 -9.71 -9.03 -5.85
N TYR A 39 -9.69 -7.73 -5.52
CA TYR A 39 -9.53 -7.22 -4.17
C TYR A 39 -10.65 -6.24 -3.81
N PRO A 40 -11.91 -6.72 -3.66
CA PRO A 40 -13.09 -5.87 -3.48
C PRO A 40 -13.10 -5.09 -2.16
N TRP A 41 -12.32 -5.55 -1.17
CA TRP A 41 -12.18 -4.86 0.11
C TRP A 41 -11.57 -3.45 -0.01
N PHE A 42 -10.85 -3.17 -1.09
CA PHE A 42 -10.31 -1.83 -1.34
C PHE A 42 -11.32 -0.87 -1.96
N GLU A 43 -12.48 -1.35 -2.42
CA GLU A 43 -13.52 -0.52 -3.04
C GLU A 43 -14.17 0.42 -2.02
N ASP A 44 -14.43 -0.07 -0.80
CA ASP A 44 -15.02 0.71 0.31
C ASP A 44 -13.96 1.26 1.29
N ALA A 45 -12.69 0.91 1.09
CA ALA A 45 -11.60 1.36 1.94
C ALA A 45 -11.33 2.86 1.79
N LYS A 46 -10.99 3.54 2.89
CA LYS A 46 -10.64 4.96 2.81
C LYS A 46 -9.30 5.11 2.11
N VAL A 47 -9.19 6.14 1.27
CA VAL A 47 -7.94 6.53 0.60
C VAL A 47 -6.78 6.67 1.57
N LYS A 48 -7.02 7.20 2.78
CA LYS A 48 -5.99 7.33 3.81
C LYS A 48 -5.43 5.97 4.24
N ASP A 49 -6.30 4.99 4.39
CA ASP A 49 -5.95 3.65 4.84
C ASP A 49 -5.23 2.90 3.72
N ILE A 50 -5.72 3.02 2.47
CA ILE A 50 -5.05 2.52 1.25
C ILE A 50 -3.65 3.11 1.09
N CYS A 51 -3.47 4.40 1.35
CA CYS A 51 -2.16 5.04 1.27
C CYS A 51 -1.22 4.62 2.41
N ASN A 52 -1.74 4.05 3.51
CA ASN A 52 -0.93 3.55 4.63
C ASN A 52 -0.45 2.12 4.36
N VAL A 53 0.23 1.91 3.23
CA VAL A 53 0.82 0.62 2.87
C VAL A 53 2.24 0.48 3.41
N GLU A 54 2.54 -0.67 3.99
CA GLU A 54 3.85 -1.06 4.50
C GLU A 54 4.44 -2.20 3.65
N LEU A 55 5.67 -2.02 3.14
CA LEU A 55 6.38 -3.09 2.44
C LEU A 55 7.23 -3.89 3.42
N LEU A 56 6.79 -5.11 3.72
CA LEU A 56 7.51 -6.10 4.52
C LEU A 56 8.40 -6.96 3.61
N ASN A 57 9.64 -7.18 4.05
CA ASN A 57 10.65 -8.02 3.39
C ASN A 57 10.95 -7.72 1.90
N GLY A 58 10.44 -6.61 1.35
CA GLY A 58 10.68 -6.19 -0.04
C GLY A 58 9.74 -6.78 -1.09
N TYR A 59 8.78 -7.62 -0.70
CA TYR A 59 7.80 -8.21 -1.62
C TYR A 59 6.38 -8.23 -1.04
N HIS A 60 6.25 -8.29 0.28
CA HIS A 60 4.97 -8.44 0.95
C HIS A 60 4.40 -7.07 1.32
N LEU A 61 3.18 -6.77 0.87
CA LEU A 61 2.47 -5.53 1.12
C LEU A 61 1.49 -5.73 2.25
N TYR A 62 1.52 -4.84 3.24
CA TYR A 62 0.64 -4.92 4.40
C TYR A 62 -0.06 -3.57 4.62
N TRP A 63 -1.38 -3.61 4.81
CA TRP A 63 -2.21 -2.49 5.17
C TRP A 63 -2.70 -2.65 6.62
N PRO A 64 -2.00 -2.08 7.62
CA PRO A 64 -2.35 -2.23 9.03
C PRO A 64 -3.74 -1.68 9.37
N ASP A 65 -4.20 -0.60 8.73
CA ASP A 65 -5.53 -0.03 9.02
C ASP A 65 -6.68 -0.85 8.42
N LEU A 66 -6.40 -1.61 7.36
CA LEU A 66 -7.40 -2.44 6.69
C LEU A 66 -7.30 -3.93 7.09
N ASP A 67 -6.24 -4.30 7.82
CA ASP A 67 -5.90 -5.68 8.16
C ASP A 67 -5.79 -6.58 6.91
N ILE A 68 -5.19 -6.05 5.84
CA ILE A 68 -4.98 -6.76 4.57
C ILE A 68 -3.49 -6.97 4.34
N ASP A 69 -3.10 -8.19 3.99
CA ASP A 69 -1.79 -8.53 3.46
C ASP A 69 -1.88 -9.06 2.02
N LEU A 70 -0.87 -8.72 1.21
CA LEU A 70 -0.68 -9.21 -0.15
C LEU A 70 0.78 -9.66 -0.33
N GLU A 71 0.98 -10.82 -0.95
CA GLU A 71 2.29 -11.43 -1.23
C GLU A 71 2.79 -11.27 -2.68
#